data_AF-A0A0B8NYY1-F1
#
_entry.id   AF-A0A0B8NYY1-F1
#
_cell.length_a   1.000
_cell.length_b   1.000
_cell.length_c   1.000
_cell.angle_alpha   90.00
_cell.angle_beta   90.00
_cell.angle_gamma   90.00
#
_symmetry.space_group_name_H-M   'P 1'
#
loop_
_entity.id
_entity.type
_entity.pdbx_description
1 polymer ?
#
loop_
_entity_poly.entity_id
_entity_poly.type
_entity_poly.pdbx_seq_one_letter_code
_entity_poly.pdbx_strand_id
1 'polypeptide(L)'
;MPNTLVLKSSLLGDNSQSNQLIEQAIKGKEVVVRDLAANPVPQLDLDVMTAINSPIESLTTELQQIQKLSDELIAELKAADTVIIGALCITLVCQLN
;
A
#
# COMPACT_ATOMS: atom_id res chain seq x y z
N MET A 1 20.29 4.45 -7.83
CA MET A 1 19.48 3.85 -8.92
C MET A 1 18.04 4.20 -8.60
N PRO A 2 17.20 4.61 -9.57
CA PRO A 2 15.84 5.03 -9.28
C PRO A 2 15.05 3.88 -8.67
N ASN A 3 14.58 4.05 -7.43
CA ASN A 3 13.79 3.03 -6.72
C ASN A 3 12.30 3.27 -6.98
N THR A 4 11.63 2.32 -7.63
CA THR A 4 10.20 2.44 -7.93
C THR A 4 9.38 1.59 -6.96
N LEU A 5 8.46 2.21 -6.25
CA LEU A 5 7.46 1.53 -5.43
C LEU A 5 6.16 1.35 -6.20
N VAL A 6 5.62 0.13 -6.20
CA VAL A 6 4.35 -0.21 -6.83
C VAL A 6 3.35 -0.61 -5.77
N LEU A 7 2.24 0.12 -5.68
CA LEU A 7 1.12 -0.20 -4.81
C LEU A 7 -0.01 -0.84 -5.63
N LYS A 8 -0.25 -2.14 -5.43
CA LYS A 8 -1.39 -2.86 -6.02
C LYS A 8 -2.55 -2.86 -5.01
N SER A 9 -3.75 -2.48 -5.44
CA SER A 9 -4.95 -2.47 -4.58
C SER A 9 -6.07 -3.38 -5.09
N SER A 10 -5.87 -4.05 -6.22
CA SER A 10 -6.91 -4.82 -6.88
C SER A 10 -7.17 -6.17 -6.20
N LEU A 11 -8.42 -6.39 -5.79
CA LEU A 11 -8.89 -7.68 -5.28
C LEU A 11 -8.92 -8.79 -6.34
N LEU A 12 -8.86 -8.43 -7.63
CA LEU A 12 -8.95 -9.39 -8.74
C LEU A 12 -7.63 -10.13 -9.06
N GLY A 13 -6.54 -9.88 -8.33
CA GLY A 13 -5.26 -10.54 -8.56
C GLY A 13 -4.80 -10.43 -10.02
N ASP A 14 -4.44 -11.56 -10.64
CA ASP A 14 -3.98 -11.63 -12.04
C ASP A 14 -5.06 -11.27 -13.08
N ASN A 15 -6.34 -11.39 -12.71
CA ASN A 15 -7.47 -10.99 -13.56
C ASN A 15 -7.69 -9.46 -13.57
N SER A 16 -6.90 -8.72 -12.79
CA SER A 16 -6.97 -7.28 -12.72
C SER A 16 -6.37 -6.60 -13.94
N GLN A 17 -7.17 -5.79 -14.63
CA GLN A 17 -6.70 -4.95 -15.72
C GLN A 17 -5.66 -3.91 -15.25
N SER A 18 -5.81 -3.37 -14.04
CA SER A 18 -4.83 -2.43 -13.49
C SER A 18 -3.51 -3.13 -13.16
N ASN A 19 -3.53 -4.36 -12.62
CA ASN A 19 -2.30 -5.10 -12.40
C ASN A 19 -1.60 -5.44 -13.72
N GLN A 20 -2.34 -5.85 -14.75
CA GLN A 20 -1.76 -6.13 -16.08
C GLN A 20 -1.08 -4.90 -16.69
N LEU A 21 -1.67 -3.71 -16.56
CA LEU A 21 -1.06 -2.45 -17.00
C LEU A 21 0.19 -2.10 -16.19
N ILE A 22 0.17 -2.32 -14.88
CA ILE A 22 1.32 -2.11 -14.00
C ILE A 22 2.49 -3.01 -14.39
N GLU A 23 2.24 -4.30 -14.62
CA GLU A 23 3.28 -5.26 -15.06
C GLU A 23 3.96 -4.81 -16.36
N GLN A 24 3.18 -4.26 -17.30
CA GLN A 24 3.73 -3.70 -18.53
C GLN A 24 4.57 -2.42 -18.26
N ALA A 25 4.11 -1.54 -17.36
CA ALA A 25 4.78 -0.28 -17.03
C ALA A 25 6.11 -0.47 -16.26
N ILE A 26 6.27 -1.58 -15.55
CA ILE A 26 7.45 -1.88 -14.72
C ILE A 26 8.44 -2.85 -15.36
N LYS A 27 8.12 -3.38 -16.55
CA LYS A 27 8.97 -4.35 -17.25
C LYS A 27 10.40 -3.83 -17.44
N GLY A 28 11.38 -4.58 -16.92
CA GLY A 28 12.80 -4.24 -17.00
C GLY A 28 13.26 -3.15 -16.02
N LYS A 29 12.43 -2.78 -15.03
CA LYS A 29 12.79 -1.86 -13.94
C LYS A 29 13.01 -2.65 -12.65
N GLU A 30 13.90 -2.13 -11.80
CA GLU A 30 14.02 -2.58 -10.41
C GLU A 30 12.90 -1.94 -9.60
N VAL A 31 12.04 -2.76 -9.01
CA VAL A 31 10.83 -2.31 -8.33
C VAL A 31 10.62 -3.04 -7.01
N VAL A 32 10.07 -2.31 -6.03
CA VAL A 32 9.48 -2.87 -4.81
C VAL A 32 7.97 -2.94 -5.02
N VAL A 33 7.36 -4.11 -4.77
CA VAL A 33 5.92 -4.32 -4.97
C VAL A 33 5.23 -4.56 -3.64
N ARG A 34 4.29 -3.68 -3.30
CA ARG A 34 3.38 -3.80 -2.17
C ARG A 34 1.98 -4.14 -2.68
N ASP A 35 1.55 -5.37 -2.45
CA ASP A 35 0.17 -5.80 -2.73
C ASP A 35 -0.70 -5.63 -1.49
N LEU A 36 -1.56 -4.62 -1.51
CA LEU A 36 -2.48 -4.27 -0.42
C LEU A 36 -3.73 -5.17 -0.39
N ALA A 37 -4.02 -5.91 -1.47
CA ALA A 37 -5.08 -6.91 -1.49
C ALA A 37 -4.60 -8.22 -0.84
N ALA A 38 -3.36 -8.64 -1.13
CA ALA A 38 -2.75 -9.82 -0.52
C ALA A 38 -2.27 -9.57 0.92
N ASN A 39 -1.79 -8.36 1.22
CA ASN A 39 -1.30 -7.95 2.54
C ASN A 39 -2.04 -6.68 2.99
N PRO A 40 -3.27 -6.81 3.51
CA PRO A 40 -4.09 -5.67 3.88
C PRO A 40 -3.47 -4.89 5.04
N VAL A 41 -3.62 -3.57 4.97
CA VAL A 41 -3.31 -2.68 6.09
C VAL A 41 -4.47 -2.63 7.08
N PRO A 42 -4.22 -2.41 8.39
CA PRO A 42 -5.28 -2.24 9.37
C PRO A 42 -6.24 -1.11 8.97
N GLN A 43 -7.53 -1.32 9.22
CA GLN A 43 -8.53 -0.27 9.04
C GLN A 43 -8.28 0.85 10.04
N LEU A 44 -8.43 2.11 9.58
CA LEU A 44 -8.26 3.26 10.46
C LEU A 44 -9.37 3.31 11.51
N ASP A 45 -9.02 3.01 12.76
CA ASP A 45 -9.88 3.11 13.93
C ASP A 45 -9.16 3.83 15.08
N LEU A 46 -9.74 3.83 16.29
CA LEU A 46 -9.16 4.50 17.44
C LEU A 46 -7.82 3.88 17.86
N ASP A 47 -7.69 2.56 17.78
CA ASP A 47 -6.47 1.85 18.17
C ASP A 47 -5.33 2.18 17.21
N VAL A 48 -5.59 2.17 15.90
CA VAL A 48 -4.62 2.62 14.89
C VAL A 48 -4.24 4.08 15.11
N MET A 49 -5.21 4.95 15.42
CA MET A 49 -4.93 6.34 15.71
C MET A 49 -4.07 6.52 16.96
N THR A 50 -4.33 5.77 18.02
CA THR A 50 -3.50 5.76 19.23
C THR A 50 -2.10 5.26 18.92
N ALA A 51 -1.97 4.18 18.14
CA ALA A 51 -0.69 3.59 17.78
C ALA A 51 0.20 4.57 17.00
N ILE A 52 -0.32 5.29 16.00
CA ILE A 52 0.51 6.17 15.17
C ILE A 52 0.81 7.53 15.81
N ASN A 53 0.09 7.95 16.85
CA ASN A 53 0.26 9.25 17.50
C ASN A 53 0.99 9.19 18.86
N SER A 54 1.28 8.00 19.39
CA SER A 54 1.89 7.83 20.71
C SER A 54 3.34 7.35 20.63
N PRO A 55 4.19 7.62 21.64
CA PRO A 55 5.51 7.00 21.75
C PRO A 55 5.41 5.48 21.87
N ILE A 56 6.26 4.74 21.17
CA ILE A 56 6.19 3.26 21.09
C ILE A 56 6.29 2.58 22.45
N GLU A 57 7.01 3.18 23.40
CA GLU A 57 7.22 2.66 24.75
C GLU A 57 5.95 2.75 25.62
N SER A 58 4.99 3.58 25.23
CA SER A 58 3.71 3.75 25.93
C SER A 58 2.60 2.81 25.44
N LEU A 59 2.87 2.04 24.38
CA LEU A 59 1.89 1.21 23.68
C LEU A 59 1.91 -0.25 24.16
N THR A 60 0.78 -0.94 24.01
CA THR A 60 0.73 -2.41 24.15
C THR A 60 1.45 -3.08 22.99
N THR A 61 1.78 -4.37 23.15
CA THR A 61 2.46 -5.15 22.11
C THR A 61 1.71 -5.13 20.77
N GLU A 62 0.38 -5.19 20.79
CA GLU A 62 -0.47 -5.14 19.60
C GLU A 62 -0.38 -3.76 18.91
N LEU A 63 -0.49 -2.68 19.67
CA LEU A 63 -0.40 -1.32 19.13
C LEU A 63 1.01 -1.01 18.61
N GLN A 64 2.06 -1.57 19.22
CA GLN A 64 3.42 -1.45 18.71
C GLN A 64 3.58 -2.12 17.33
N GLN A 65 2.88 -3.24 17.07
CA GLN A 65 2.92 -3.88 15.75
C GLN A 65 2.27 -3.00 14.67
N ILE A 66 1.15 -2.36 15.00
CA ILE A 66 0.48 -1.39 14.10
C ILE A 66 1.40 -0.21 13.81
N GLN A 67 2.05 0.35 14.84
CA GLN A 67 2.97 1.47 14.67
C GLN A 67 4.18 1.08 13.80
N LYS A 68 4.79 -0.08 14.08
CA LYS A 68 5.92 -0.59 13.27
C LYS A 68 5.55 -0.79 11.81
N LEU A 69 4.36 -1.31 11.52
CA LEU A 69 3.86 -1.42 10.16
C LEU A 69 3.72 -0.04 9.51
N SER A 70 3.17 0.94 10.22
CA SER A 70 3.08 2.32 9.72
C SER A 70 4.47 2.90 9.39
N ASP A 71 5.45 2.71 10.29
CA ASP A 71 6.81 3.19 10.09
C ASP A 71 7.50 2.51 8.90
N GLU A 72 7.30 1.20 8.72
CA GLU A 72 7.77 0.44 7.56
C GLU A 72 7.19 1.01 6.26
N LEU A 73 5.87 1.21 6.20
CA LEU A 73 5.19 1.74 5.02
C LEU A 73 5.64 3.17 4.70
N ILE A 74 5.83 4.02 5.72
CA ILE A 74 6.34 5.38 5.54
C ILE A 74 7.79 5.36 5.05
N ALA A 75 8.63 4.48 5.60
CA ALA A 75 10.02 4.34 5.18
C ALA A 75 10.12 3.86 3.73
N GLU A 76 9.31 2.87 3.35
CA GLU A 76 9.21 2.37 1.97
C GLU A 76 8.81 3.48 1.00
N LEU A 77 7.78 4.26 1.34
CA LEU A 77 7.31 5.37 0.53
C LEU A 77 8.37 6.48 0.39
N LYS A 78 9.08 6.82 1.47
CA LYS A 78 10.14 7.84 1.46
C LYS A 78 11.39 7.41 0.71
N ALA A 79 11.68 6.11 0.66
CA ALA A 79 12.83 5.56 -0.05
C ALA A 79 12.58 5.42 -1.57
N ALA A 80 11.35 5.62 -2.04
CA ALA A 80 10.99 5.52 -3.45
C ALA A 80 11.15 6.88 -4.16
N ASP A 81 11.82 6.87 -5.31
CA ASP A 81 11.90 8.03 -6.21
C ASP A 81 10.64 8.16 -7.09
N THR A 82 9.96 7.03 -7.32
CA THR A 82 8.74 6.95 -8.13
C THR A 82 7.75 6.02 -7.46
N VAL A 83 6.50 6.46 -7.37
CA VAL A 83 5.41 5.67 -6.80
C VAL A 83 4.35 5.45 -7.87
N ILE A 84 4.08 4.18 -8.19
CA ILE A 84 3.01 3.76 -9.10
C ILE A 84 1.86 3.22 -8.25
N ILE A 85 0.68 3.82 -8.37
CA ILE A 85 -0.50 3.44 -7.61
C ILE A 85 -1.54 2.82 -8.56
N GLY A 86 -1.80 1.53 -8.38
CA GLY A 86 -2.88 0.82 -9.05
C GLY A 86 -4.19 1.06 -8.34
N ALA A 87 -4.90 2.13 -8.70
CA ALA A 87 -6.23 2.44 -8.19
C ALA A 87 -7.31 2.04 -9.20
N LEU A 88 -8.24 1.17 -8.79
CA LEU A 88 -9.44 0.83 -9.57
C LEU A 88 -10.54 1.88 -9.30
N CYS A 89 -11.23 2.33 -10.35
CA CYS A 89 -12.50 3.04 -10.19
C CYS A 89 -13.60 2.01 -9.86
N ILE A 90 -14.01 1.89 -8.60
CA ILE A 90 -15.01 0.90 -8.17
C ILE A 90 -16.41 1.48 -7.92
N THR A 91 -16.56 2.82 -7.94
CA THR A 91 -17.83 3.50 -7.65
C THR A 91 -18.67 3.78 -8.91
N LEU A 92 -19.99 3.92 -8.74
CA LEU A 92 -21.07 4.00 -9.74
C LEU A 92 -20.84 4.93 -10.95
N VAL A 93 -19.94 5.90 -10.85
CA VAL A 93 -19.61 6.84 -11.94
C VAL A 93 -18.96 6.14 -13.14
N CYS A 94 -18.34 4.96 -12.95
CA CYS A 94 -17.68 4.21 -14.01
C CYS A 94 -18.50 3.00 -14.56
N GLN A 95 -19.70 2.71 -14.02
CA GLN A 95 -20.63 1.71 -14.60
C GLN A 95 -21.63 2.32 -15.60
N LEU A 96 -21.60 3.64 -15.77
CA LEU A 96 -22.39 4.34 -16.78
C LEU A 96 -21.64 4.29 -18.12
N ASN A 97 -21.69 3.13 -18.78
CA ASN A 97 -21.47 2.99 -20.21
C ASN A 97 -22.65 2.22 -20.80
#